data_AF-A0A917TJV9-F1
#
_entry.id   AF-A0A917TJV9-F1
#
_cell.length_a   1.000
_cell.length_b   1.000
_cell.length_c   1.000
_cell.angle_alpha   90.00
_cell.angle_beta   90.00
_cell.angle_gamma   90.00
#
_symmetry.space_group_name_H-M   'P 1'
#
loop_
_entity.id
_entity.type
_entity.pdbx_description
1 polymer ?
#
loop_
_entity_poly.entity_id
_entity_poly.type
_entity_poly.pdbx_seq_one_letter_code
_entity_poly.pdbx_strand_id
1 'polypeptide(L)' 'MANQFIQQAKQAVQRMTTGENYSNQDKQAATNAIQAAYTKATPEEQKELQQLEQQLRDHQELQ' A
#
# COMPACT_ATOMS: atom_id res chain seq x y z
N MET A 1 -1.33 -13.98 -7.38
CA MET A 1 -1.91 -12.67 -7.76
C MET A 1 -1.89 -11.66 -6.61
N ALA A 2 -2.13 -12.05 -5.36
CA ALA A 2 -1.92 -11.18 -4.19
C ALA A 2 -0.51 -10.56 -4.15
N ASN A 3 0.50 -11.35 -4.53
CA ASN A 3 1.89 -10.91 -4.60
C ASN A 3 2.13 -9.66 -5.45
N GLN A 4 1.40 -9.47 -6.56
CA GLN A 4 1.54 -8.26 -7.40
C GLN A 4 0.99 -7.02 -6.70
N PHE A 5 -0.14 -7.17 -6.01
CA PHE A 5 -0.77 -6.08 -5.28
C PHE A 5 0.01 -5.70 -4.01
N ILE A 6 0.55 -6.68 -3.28
CA ILE A 6 1.45 -6.43 -2.14
C ILE A 6 2.69 -5.69 -2.61
N GLN A 7 3.28 -6.08 -3.75
CA GLN A 7 4.43 -5.39 -4.31
C GLN A 7 4.10 -3.96 -4.75
N GLN A 8 2.92 -3.71 -5.34
CA GLN A 8 2.47 -2.36 -5.66
C GLN A 8 2.29 -1.50 -4.40
N ALA A 9 1.66 -2.04 -3.35
CA ALA A 9 1.50 -1.35 -2.07
C ALA A 9 2.87 -1.02 -1.43
N LYS A 10 3.81 -1.99 -1.44
CA LYS A 10 5.19 -1.79 -0.95
C LYS A 10 5.94 -0.71 -1.73
N GLN A 11 5.85 -0.75 -3.06
CA GLN A 11 6.48 0.26 -3.92
C GLN A 11 5.89 1.65 -3.66
N ALA A 12 4.58 1.72 -3.44
CA ALA A 12 3.89 2.98 -3.17
C ALA A 12 4.33 3.58 -1.82
N VAL A 13 4.36 2.77 -0.74
CA VAL A 13 4.90 3.20 0.56
C VAL A 13 6.37 3.61 0.45
N GLN A 14 7.20 2.85 -0.27
CA GLN A 14 8.60 3.22 -0.50
C GLN A 14 8.74 4.58 -1.21
N ARG A 15 7.94 4.83 -2.25
CA ARG A 15 7.95 6.11 -2.96
C ARG A 15 7.52 7.27 -2.05
N MET A 16 6.52 7.06 -1.19
CA MET A 16 6.12 8.05 -0.18
C MET A 16 7.25 8.35 0.81
N THR A 17 7.89 7.31 1.35
CA THR A 17 8.98 7.48 2.34
C THR A 17 10.22 8.13 1.72
N THR A 18 10.44 7.95 0.42
CA THR A 18 11.59 8.54 -0.30
C THR A 18 11.37 10.02 -0.63
N GLY A 19 10.18 10.58 -0.37
CA GLY A 19 9.89 12.00 -0.57
C GLY A 19 9.71 12.41 -2.04
N GLU A 20 9.62 11.45 -2.96
CA GLU A 20 9.16 11.74 -4.32
C GLU A 20 7.68 12.12 -4.27
N ASN A 21 7.29 13.14 -5.04
CA ASN A 21 5.93 13.67 -5.10
C ASN A 21 4.93 12.54 -5.34
N TYR A 22 4.30 12.09 -4.26
CA TYR A 22 3.34 11.01 -4.29
C TYR A 22 2.03 11.54 -4.84
N SER A 23 1.63 11.07 -6.01
CA SER A 23 0.47 11.61 -6.70
C SER A 23 -0.83 11.00 -6.15
N ASN A 24 -1.96 11.70 -6.31
CA ASN A 24 -3.27 11.14 -5.95
C ASN A 24 -3.57 9.82 -6.68
N GLN A 25 -2.99 9.63 -7.86
CA GLN A 25 -3.10 8.38 -8.62
C GLN A 25 -2.37 7.23 -7.92
N ASP A 26 -1.21 7.47 -7.31
CA ASP A 26 -0.49 6.47 -6.51
C ASP A 26 -1.25 6.17 -5.21
N LYS A 27 -1.86 7.18 -4.55
CA LYS A 27 -2.77 6.98 -3.41
C LYS A 27 -3.86 5.97 -3.76
N GLN A 28 -4.58 6.22 -4.85
CA GLN A 28 -5.68 5.34 -5.29
C GLN A 28 -5.20 3.96 -5.69
N ALA A 29 -4.08 3.86 -6.41
CA ALA A 29 -3.50 2.58 -6.82
C ALA A 29 -3.08 1.74 -5.61
N ALA A 30 -2.44 2.35 -4.61
CA ALA A 30 -2.03 1.67 -3.38
C ALA A 30 -3.24 1.20 -2.57
N THR A 31 -4.26 2.03 -2.37
CA THR A 31 -5.48 1.63 -1.66
C THR A 31 -6.22 0.49 -2.37
N ASN A 32 -6.36 0.56 -3.70
CA ASN A 32 -6.96 -0.53 -4.47
C ASN A 32 -6.12 -1.80 -4.42
N ALA A 33 -4.80 -1.68 -4.51
CA ALA A 33 -3.91 -2.82 -4.42
C ALA A 33 -4.01 -3.47 -3.04
N ILE A 34 -3.99 -2.71 -1.95
CA ILE A 34 -4.14 -3.25 -0.59
C ILE A 34 -5.49 -3.97 -0.44
N GLN A 35 -6.61 -3.40 -0.87
CA GLN A 35 -7.92 -4.08 -0.81
C GLN A 35 -7.98 -5.35 -1.67
N ALA A 36 -7.45 -5.30 -2.90
CA ALA A 36 -7.39 -6.45 -3.80
C ALA A 36 -6.43 -7.53 -3.29
N ALA A 37 -5.35 -7.13 -2.61
CA ALA A 37 -4.45 -8.03 -1.93
C ALA A 37 -5.15 -8.67 -0.74
N TYR A 38 -5.84 -7.90 0.12
CA TYR A 38 -6.54 -8.39 1.31
C TYR A 38 -7.55 -9.50 1.02
N THR A 39 -8.28 -9.38 -0.10
CA THR A 39 -9.27 -10.39 -0.54
C THR A 39 -8.64 -11.68 -1.07
N LYS A 40 -7.36 -11.65 -1.45
CA LYS A 40 -6.62 -12.81 -1.98
C LYS A 40 -5.45 -13.26 -1.10
N ALA A 41 -5.15 -12.52 -0.06
CA ALA A 41 -4.02 -12.70 0.84
C ALA A 41 -4.35 -13.73 1.92
N THR A 42 -3.33 -14.49 2.28
CA THR A 42 -3.36 -15.37 3.45
C THR A 42 -3.38 -14.56 4.75
N PRO A 43 -3.79 -15.14 5.89
CA PRO A 43 -3.79 -14.44 7.18
C PRO A 43 -2.43 -13.85 7.59
N GLU A 44 -1.31 -14.45 7.16
CA GLU A 44 0.03 -13.88 7.36
C GLU A 44 0.25 -12.64 6.47
N GLU A 45 -0.09 -12.73 5.18
CA GLU A 45 0.00 -11.59 4.26
C GLU A 45 -0.95 -10.44 4.65
N GLN A 46 -2.12 -10.75 5.23
CA GLN A 46 -3.04 -9.74 5.74
C GLN A 46 -2.41 -8.91 6.87
N LYS A 47 -1.60 -9.53 7.73
CA LYS A 47 -0.85 -8.80 8.76
C LYS A 47 0.16 -7.83 8.14
N GLU A 48 0.87 -8.27 7.11
CA GLU A 48 1.86 -7.44 6.41
C GLU A 48 1.16 -6.29 5.65
N LEU A 49 0.03 -6.58 5.01
CA LEU A 49 -0.82 -5.58 4.35
C LEU A 49 -1.40 -4.56 5.33
N GLN A 50 -1.79 -4.98 6.54
CA GLN A 50 -2.32 -4.08 7.55
C GLN A 50 -1.28 -3.03 7.97
N GLN A 51 -0.02 -3.45 8.14
CA GLN A 51 1.07 -2.54 8.48
C GLN A 51 1.37 -1.58 7.33
N LEU A 52 1.41 -2.09 6.09
CA LEU A 52 1.55 -1.26 4.89
C LEU A 52 0.44 -0.22 4.75
N GLU A 53 -0.82 -0.63 5.01
CA GLU A 53 -1.98 0.27 4.96
C GLU A 53 -1.87 1.38 5.99
N GLN A 54 -1.51 1.05 7.24
CA GLN A 54 -1.29 2.07 8.27
C GLN A 54 -0.19 3.05 7.87
N GLN A 55 0.96 2.55 7.40
CA GLN A 55 2.06 3.42 6.97
C GLN A 55 1.65 4.34 5.83
N LEU A 56 0.93 3.80 4.84
CA LEU A 56 0.44 4.57 3.71
C LEU A 56 -0.53 5.67 4.18
N ARG A 57 -1.47 5.32 5.07
CA ARG A 57 -2.51 6.22 5.58
C ARG A 57 -1.93 7.35 6.44
N ASP A 58 -0.98 7.02 7.31
CA ASP A 58 -0.26 7.98 8.15
C ASP A 58 0.49 9.01 7.28
N HIS A 59 1.21 8.54 6.25
CA HIS A 59 1.85 9.41 5.27
C HIS A 59 0.84 10.20 4.41
N GLN A 60 -0.36 9.66 4.16
CA GLN A 60 -1.40 10.37 3.41
C GLN A 60 -2.00 11.54 4.20
N GLU A 61 -2.08 11.42 5.54
CA GLU A 61 -2.60 12.45 6.44
C GLU A 61 -1.54 13.52 6.79
N LEU A 62 -0.25 13.17 6.70
CA LEU A 62 0.88 14.09 6.95
C LEU A 62 1.25 15.00 5.75
N GLN A 63 0.67 14.78 4.56
CA GLN A 63 0.86 15.62 3.36
C GLN A 63 -0.33 16.53 3.11
#